data_AF-A0A522DGL8-F1
#
_entry.id   AF-A0A522DGL8-F1
#
_cell.length_a   1.000
_cell.length_b   1.000
_cell.length_c   1.000
_cell.angle_alpha   90.00
_cell.angle_beta   90.00
_cell.angle_gamma   90.00
#
_symmetry.space_group_name_H-M   'P 1'
#
loop_
_entity.id
_entity.type
_entity.pdbx_description
1 polymer ?
#
loop_
_entity_poly.entity_id
_entity_poly.type
_entity_poly.pdbx_seq_one_letter_code
_entity_poly.pdbx_strand_id
1 'polypeptide(L)'
;MKTILKFLAFTSLLALFIISCQKEESFEAGNSVKSDGVLQSDVTGTCTGITVGGTFKKDTTLNDTHYVDVTVIVNAAGSYTISTDTLNGYYFRATGTFSATGSQVIRLKGTGKPLNTGTNYFTVNYDSTVCEFSVTVIAGSGGSAVFTLNGSPASCTGAIVNGTYVVGVAATSANTVTINVNVTSIGTWSLSTTATNGITFSGSGTFTTAGPQTITLTASGTPAASGTFNISVTVGSTTCTFPLVCSNPPDYFPRVTNDNWSYEFNSDPNDSTLIIVIPQTYTTGGNTYNIFAWTSDVTLGFDTSGYYRRSGANYYEWIDMGSYLGFDNSFWLEYNFLQDNLSVGGTWTSVSFTGPVTPTGQPTVSVTARFKYKILQQNTTVTVKGVPYPNTIVVEEKLEIFDATTSTWVDISSQAGYSINYYSRDIGLIKQDYNDVPNSVIYPFDMRRYQVY
;
A
#
# COMPACT_ATOMS: atom_id res chain seq x y z
N MET A 1 -54.98 51.04 11.67
CA MET A 1 -54.90 49.86 10.79
C MET A 1 -53.43 49.62 10.47
N LYS A 2 -52.92 48.43 10.78
CA LYS A 2 -51.68 47.80 10.26
C LYS A 2 -50.32 48.47 10.54
N THR A 3 -49.85 48.49 11.80
CA THR A 3 -48.40 48.59 12.10
C THR A 3 -47.93 48.09 13.48
N ILE A 4 -48.74 47.38 14.27
CA ILE A 4 -48.34 46.95 15.64
C ILE A 4 -48.51 45.43 15.88
N LEU A 5 -48.88 44.65 14.86
CA LEU A 5 -49.25 43.23 15.03
C LEU A 5 -48.22 42.21 14.50
N LYS A 6 -46.93 42.56 14.42
CA LYS A 6 -45.85 41.60 14.09
C LYS A 6 -44.63 41.65 15.01
N PHE A 7 -44.61 42.54 16.01
CA PHE A 7 -43.55 42.58 17.03
C PHE A 7 -43.94 41.90 18.36
N LEU A 8 -45.20 41.47 18.50
CA LEU A 8 -45.71 40.80 19.72
C LEU A 8 -45.72 39.25 19.64
N ALA A 9 -45.33 38.65 18.52
CA ALA A 9 -45.31 37.18 18.35
C ALA A 9 -43.89 36.59 18.31
N PHE A 10 -42.84 37.42 18.33
CA PHE A 10 -41.44 36.96 18.29
C PHE A 10 -40.71 37.11 19.63
N THR A 11 -41.26 37.89 20.57
CA THR A 11 -40.79 38.00 21.95
C THR A 11 -41.45 37.00 22.91
N SER A 12 -42.49 36.26 22.47
CA SER A 12 -43.14 35.23 23.29
C SER A 12 -42.62 33.80 23.03
N LEU A 13 -41.83 33.56 21.97
CA LEU A 13 -41.24 32.24 21.68
C LEU A 13 -39.75 32.14 22.07
N LEU A 14 -39.08 33.27 22.33
CA LEU A 14 -37.72 33.32 22.87
C LEU A 14 -37.67 33.34 24.42
N ALA A 15 -38.82 33.59 25.07
CA ALA A 15 -38.96 33.51 26.53
C ALA A 15 -39.32 32.10 27.06
N LEU A 16 -39.63 31.15 26.18
CA LEU A 16 -40.02 29.77 26.54
C LEU A 16 -38.86 28.75 26.53
N PHE A 17 -37.63 29.17 26.21
CA PHE A 17 -36.44 28.29 26.25
C PHE A 17 -35.44 28.64 27.37
N ILE A 18 -35.80 29.54 28.30
CA ILE A 18 -34.92 29.97 29.42
C ILE A 18 -35.46 29.50 30.79
N ILE A 19 -36.32 28.47 30.83
CA ILE A 19 -36.90 27.95 32.09
C ILE A 19 -36.71 26.42 32.26
N SER A 20 -35.61 25.85 31.76
CA SER A 20 -35.27 24.45 32.10
C SER A 20 -33.86 24.26 32.67
N CYS A 21 -33.32 25.28 33.33
CA CYS A 21 -32.20 25.11 34.24
C CYS A 21 -32.32 26.10 35.39
N GLN A 22 -33.48 26.12 36.05
CA GLN A 22 -33.48 26.53 37.45
C GLN A 22 -32.93 25.32 38.20
N LYS A 23 -31.72 25.48 38.75
CA LYS A 23 -31.23 24.65 39.84
C LYS A 23 -32.36 24.62 40.86
N GLU A 24 -32.89 23.43 41.17
CA GLU A 24 -33.88 23.30 42.22
C GLU A 24 -33.21 23.73 43.52
N GLU A 25 -33.49 24.96 43.96
CA GLU A 25 -33.39 25.33 45.36
C GLU A 25 -34.54 24.58 46.03
N SER A 26 -34.30 23.31 46.37
CA SER A 26 -35.09 22.62 47.37
C SER A 26 -34.93 23.42 48.65
N PHE A 27 -35.89 24.31 48.90
CA PHE A 27 -36.03 25.01 50.16
C PHE A 27 -36.62 23.99 51.15
N GLU A 28 -35.80 23.02 51.55
CA GLU A 28 -36.03 22.27 52.78
C GLU A 28 -35.93 23.30 53.92
N ALA A 29 -37.07 23.89 54.29
CA ALA A 29 -37.28 24.48 55.61
C ALA A 29 -37.30 23.40 56.71
N GLY A 30 -36.61 22.28 56.49
CA GLY A 30 -36.17 21.38 57.53
C GLY A 30 -34.95 22.01 58.17
N ASN A 31 -34.93 22.01 59.49
CA ASN A 31 -33.82 22.45 60.32
C ASN A 31 -32.55 21.63 59.94
N SER A 32 -31.86 22.01 58.87
CA SER A 32 -30.67 21.29 58.38
C SER A 32 -29.54 21.69 59.30
N VAL A 33 -29.44 20.98 60.43
CA VAL A 33 -28.36 21.14 61.38
C VAL A 33 -27.07 20.94 60.59
N LYS A 34 -26.22 21.98 60.56
CA LYS A 34 -24.89 21.87 59.95
C LYS A 34 -24.12 20.82 60.76
N SER A 35 -23.45 19.90 60.07
CA SER A 35 -22.59 18.96 60.79
C SER A 35 -21.42 19.69 61.46
N ASP A 36 -20.99 19.16 62.60
CA ASP A 36 -19.77 19.57 63.29
C ASP A 36 -18.76 18.41 63.23
N GLY A 37 -17.48 18.72 63.08
CA GLY A 37 -16.42 17.73 62.99
C GLY A 37 -15.10 18.31 62.51
N VAL A 38 -14.10 17.44 62.43
CA VAL A 38 -12.72 17.82 62.11
C VAL A 38 -12.14 16.93 61.02
N LEU A 39 -11.38 17.55 60.10
CA LEU A 39 -10.44 16.82 59.24
C LEU A 39 -9.29 16.28 60.09
N GLN A 40 -8.82 15.09 59.75
CA GLN A 40 -7.65 14.53 60.41
C GLN A 40 -6.37 15.01 59.70
N SER A 41 -5.50 15.71 60.41
CA SER A 41 -4.19 16.12 59.92
C SER A 41 -3.06 15.73 60.87
N ASP A 42 -1.86 15.63 60.33
CA ASP A 42 -0.65 15.52 61.12
C ASP A 42 -0.17 16.89 61.63
N VAL A 43 0.92 16.90 62.40
CA VAL A 43 1.52 18.13 62.96
C VAL A 43 2.05 19.11 61.91
N THR A 44 2.12 18.71 60.64
CA THR A 44 2.58 19.55 59.51
C THR A 44 1.42 20.14 58.71
N GLY A 45 0.17 19.78 59.03
CA GLY A 45 -1.01 20.22 58.27
C GLY A 45 -1.37 19.30 57.10
N THR A 46 -0.67 18.18 56.92
CA THR A 46 -0.98 17.19 55.88
C THR A 46 -2.18 16.36 56.32
N CYS A 47 -3.18 16.18 55.45
CA CYS A 47 -4.31 15.33 55.72
C CYS A 47 -3.85 13.88 55.92
N THR A 48 -4.37 13.22 56.95
CA THR A 48 -4.18 11.78 57.20
C THR A 48 -5.40 11.00 56.70
N GLY A 49 -5.21 9.74 56.29
CA GLY A 49 -6.32 8.92 55.80
C GLY A 49 -6.90 9.36 54.45
N ILE A 50 -6.05 9.90 53.56
CA ILE A 50 -6.40 10.27 52.18
C ILE A 50 -6.16 9.10 51.23
N THR A 51 -7.12 8.83 50.35
CA THR A 51 -6.92 7.94 49.19
C THR A 51 -7.28 8.67 47.90
N VAL A 52 -6.32 8.83 47.00
CA VAL A 52 -6.56 9.43 45.67
C VAL A 52 -6.89 8.33 44.67
N GLY A 53 -8.09 8.40 44.07
CA GLY A 53 -8.55 7.51 43.04
C GLY A 53 -8.42 8.12 41.64
N GLY A 54 -7.89 7.34 40.69
CA GLY A 54 -7.78 7.71 39.28
C GLY A 54 -6.37 8.11 38.84
N THR A 55 -6.16 8.22 37.52
CA THR A 55 -4.90 8.68 36.91
C THR A 55 -5.13 10.01 36.23
N PHE A 56 -4.57 11.08 36.79
CA PHE A 56 -4.80 12.43 36.33
C PHE A 56 -3.85 12.76 35.16
N LYS A 57 -4.41 13.09 34.00
CA LYS A 57 -3.67 13.38 32.78
C LYS A 57 -3.89 14.83 32.36
N LYS A 58 -2.80 15.50 31.94
CA LYS A 58 -2.89 16.80 31.29
C LYS A 58 -3.88 16.72 30.12
N ASP A 59 -4.68 17.76 29.99
CA ASP A 59 -5.66 17.93 28.96
C ASP A 59 -6.81 16.90 28.92
N THR A 60 -7.02 16.16 30.00
CA THR A 60 -8.10 15.15 30.08
C THR A 60 -9.18 15.58 31.08
N THR A 61 -10.43 15.65 30.63
CA THR A 61 -11.57 15.96 31.52
C THR A 61 -11.75 14.85 32.56
N LEU A 62 -11.91 15.23 33.82
CA LEU A 62 -12.15 14.29 34.91
C LEU A 62 -13.55 13.67 34.82
N ASN A 63 -13.67 12.44 35.29
CA ASN A 63 -14.92 11.68 35.35
C ASN A 63 -15.05 10.97 36.72
N ASP A 64 -16.09 10.15 36.91
CA ASP A 64 -16.39 9.51 38.20
C ASP A 64 -15.26 8.61 38.78
N THR A 65 -14.27 8.21 37.98
CA THR A 65 -13.11 7.45 38.49
C THR A 65 -12.04 8.34 39.13
N HIS A 66 -12.15 9.66 39.01
CA HIS A 66 -11.24 10.65 39.57
C HIS A 66 -11.84 11.23 40.85
N TYR A 67 -11.32 10.80 42.00
CA TYR A 67 -11.88 11.18 43.30
C TYR A 67 -10.81 11.18 44.38
N VAL A 68 -11.17 11.73 45.54
CA VAL A 68 -10.35 11.68 46.75
C VAL A 68 -11.25 11.26 47.90
N ASP A 69 -10.93 10.15 48.55
CA ASP A 69 -11.59 9.74 49.79
C ASP A 69 -10.89 10.42 50.97
N VAL A 70 -11.67 11.15 51.78
CA VAL A 70 -11.21 11.96 52.91
C VAL A 70 -11.83 11.44 54.19
N THR A 71 -11.02 11.24 55.22
CA THR A 71 -11.50 10.81 56.55
C THR A 71 -11.79 12.03 57.43
N VAL A 72 -13.01 12.05 58.00
CA VAL A 72 -13.51 13.11 58.88
C VAL A 72 -13.97 12.50 60.20
N ILE A 73 -13.67 13.15 61.33
CA ILE A 73 -14.26 12.81 62.63
C ILE A 73 -15.48 13.72 62.86
N VAL A 74 -16.67 13.13 62.84
CA VAL A 74 -17.95 13.84 62.98
C VAL A 74 -18.33 13.92 64.45
N ASN A 75 -18.45 15.14 64.97
CA ASN A 75 -18.85 15.45 66.34
C ASN A 75 -20.38 15.62 66.45
N ALA A 76 -21.03 16.14 65.40
CA ALA A 76 -22.48 16.25 65.31
C ALA A 76 -22.98 15.90 63.91
N ALA A 77 -24.02 15.06 63.85
CA ALA A 77 -24.73 14.71 62.63
C ALA A 77 -25.35 15.96 61.98
N GLY A 78 -25.43 15.99 60.65
CA GLY A 78 -25.89 17.17 59.93
C GLY A 78 -25.48 17.21 58.46
N SER A 79 -25.88 18.25 57.76
CA SER A 79 -25.47 18.47 56.36
C SER A 79 -24.02 18.97 56.28
N TYR A 80 -23.28 18.46 55.29
CA TYR A 80 -21.89 18.83 55.03
C TYR A 80 -21.69 19.31 53.60
N THR A 81 -20.73 20.22 53.45
CA THR A 81 -20.06 20.53 52.18
C THR A 81 -18.57 20.47 52.43
N ILE A 82 -17.88 19.59 51.70
CA ILE A 82 -16.42 19.47 51.77
C ILE A 82 -15.90 19.73 50.37
N SER A 83 -14.94 20.65 50.24
CA SER A 83 -14.36 21.01 48.96
C SER A 83 -12.90 21.41 49.09
N THR A 84 -12.17 21.24 48.00
CA THR A 84 -10.83 21.80 47.83
C THR A 84 -10.87 23.19 47.20
N ASP A 85 -9.73 23.85 47.21
CA ASP A 85 -9.43 24.92 46.24
C ASP A 85 -9.38 24.37 44.80
N THR A 86 -9.36 25.29 43.83
CA THR A 86 -9.20 24.95 42.40
C THR A 86 -7.78 25.20 41.98
N LEU A 87 -7.06 24.14 41.61
CA LEU A 87 -5.69 24.20 41.14
C LEU A 87 -5.60 23.57 39.77
N ASN A 88 -4.79 24.18 38.90
CA ASN A 88 -4.44 23.59 37.61
C ASN A 88 -5.67 23.17 36.76
N GLY A 89 -6.79 23.87 36.90
CA GLY A 89 -8.03 23.64 36.14
C GLY A 89 -8.98 22.57 36.69
N TYR A 90 -8.73 22.02 37.89
CA TYR A 90 -9.62 21.03 38.52
C TYR A 90 -9.70 21.20 40.06
N TYR A 91 -10.73 20.62 40.65
CA TYR A 91 -11.00 20.63 42.10
C TYR A 91 -11.78 19.38 42.52
N PHE A 92 -11.90 19.13 43.83
CA PHE A 92 -12.68 18.03 44.39
C PHE A 92 -13.77 18.55 45.32
N ARG A 93 -14.97 17.96 45.26
CA ARG A 93 -16.11 18.39 46.09
C ARG A 93 -17.07 17.26 46.41
N ALA A 94 -17.68 17.32 47.60
CA ALA A 94 -18.84 16.53 47.99
C ALA A 94 -19.81 17.34 48.85
N THR A 95 -21.10 16.98 48.76
CA THR A 95 -22.17 17.44 49.64
C THR A 95 -23.01 16.25 50.05
N GLY A 96 -23.50 16.25 51.28
CA GLY A 96 -24.34 15.16 51.80
C GLY A 96 -24.78 15.42 53.23
N THR A 97 -25.15 14.36 53.93
CA THR A 97 -25.52 14.39 55.35
C THR A 97 -24.78 13.30 56.11
N PHE A 98 -24.27 13.63 57.28
CA PHE A 98 -23.83 12.64 58.27
C PHE A 98 -25.03 12.23 59.11
N SER A 99 -25.34 10.93 59.15
CA SER A 99 -26.41 10.36 59.98
C SER A 99 -25.91 9.82 61.33
N ALA A 100 -24.60 9.77 61.53
CA ALA A 100 -23.95 9.30 62.75
C ALA A 100 -22.66 10.08 63.04
N THR A 101 -22.28 10.15 64.31
CA THR A 101 -20.99 10.68 64.78
C THR A 101 -19.88 9.65 64.62
N GLY A 102 -18.62 10.06 64.81
CA GLY A 102 -17.44 9.21 64.69
C GLY A 102 -16.69 9.34 63.36
N SER A 103 -15.78 8.41 63.08
CA SER A 103 -14.96 8.45 61.86
C SER A 103 -15.78 8.04 60.63
N GLN A 104 -15.80 8.93 59.63
CA GLN A 104 -16.55 8.75 58.38
C GLN A 104 -15.61 9.03 57.20
N VAL A 105 -15.71 8.22 56.14
CA VAL A 105 -14.94 8.41 54.90
C VAL A 105 -15.86 9.01 53.85
N ILE A 106 -15.48 10.17 53.32
CA ILE A 106 -16.26 10.91 52.32
C ILE A 106 -15.50 10.97 51.01
N ARG A 107 -16.17 10.55 49.93
CA ARG A 107 -15.65 10.66 48.56
C ARG A 107 -15.91 12.03 47.96
N LEU A 108 -14.85 12.80 47.76
CA LEU A 108 -14.88 14.04 46.99
C LEU A 108 -14.69 13.71 45.50
N LYS A 109 -15.69 14.02 44.66
CA LYS A 109 -15.59 13.79 43.21
C LYS A 109 -14.76 14.89 42.56
N GLY A 110 -13.84 14.51 41.68
CA GLY A 110 -13.03 15.42 40.88
C GLY A 110 -13.85 16.04 39.75
N THR A 111 -13.74 17.36 39.57
CA THR A 111 -14.38 18.12 38.50
C THR A 111 -13.33 19.00 37.82
N GLY A 112 -13.37 19.10 36.50
CA GLY A 112 -12.50 19.96 35.71
C GLY A 112 -11.56 19.20 34.79
N LYS A 113 -10.46 19.85 34.38
CA LYS A 113 -9.49 19.35 33.41
C LYS A 113 -8.08 19.84 33.80
N PRO A 114 -7.14 18.95 34.19
CA PRO A 114 -5.76 19.33 34.48
C PRO A 114 -5.08 20.01 33.29
N LEU A 115 -4.45 21.17 33.49
CA LEU A 115 -3.86 21.98 32.41
C LEU A 115 -2.35 21.76 32.23
N ASN A 116 -1.64 21.48 33.31
CA ASN A 116 -0.18 21.30 33.35
C ASN A 116 0.18 19.98 34.05
N THR A 117 1.30 19.37 33.63
CA THR A 117 1.87 18.20 34.34
C THR A 117 2.56 18.65 35.63
N GLY A 118 2.66 17.75 36.60
CA GLY A 118 3.31 18.01 37.89
C GLY A 118 2.42 17.69 39.09
N THR A 119 2.95 17.90 40.29
CA THR A 119 2.25 17.63 41.55
C THR A 119 1.51 18.89 42.01
N ASN A 120 0.23 18.74 42.33
CA ASN A 120 -0.66 19.80 42.82
C ASN A 120 -0.96 19.51 44.29
N TYR A 121 -0.86 20.50 45.16
CA TYR A 121 -1.12 20.38 46.60
C TYR A 121 -2.45 21.07 46.91
N PHE A 122 -3.51 20.27 47.06
CA PHE A 122 -4.86 20.77 47.30
C PHE A 122 -5.11 20.99 48.78
N THR A 123 -5.78 22.09 49.10
CA THR A 123 -6.25 22.42 50.45
C THR A 123 -7.70 22.00 50.62
N VAL A 124 -7.99 21.05 51.50
CA VAL A 124 -9.36 20.61 51.84
C VAL A 124 -9.89 21.44 53.00
N ASN A 125 -11.11 21.94 52.89
CA ASN A 125 -11.79 22.66 53.96
C ASN A 125 -13.03 21.91 54.43
N TYR A 126 -13.18 21.78 55.75
CA TYR A 126 -14.40 21.30 56.40
C TYR A 126 -14.56 21.95 57.78
N ASP A 127 -15.72 22.58 57.98
CA ASP A 127 -16.02 23.43 59.13
C ASP A 127 -14.90 24.45 59.43
N SER A 128 -14.26 24.37 60.59
CA SER A 128 -13.16 25.24 61.04
C SER A 128 -11.77 24.61 60.81
N THR A 129 -11.72 23.44 60.17
CA THR A 129 -10.48 22.68 59.95
C THR A 129 -10.05 22.69 58.49
N VAL A 130 -8.72 22.62 58.30
CA VAL A 130 -8.06 22.62 57.01
C VAL A 130 -6.89 21.65 57.03
N CYS A 131 -6.65 20.96 55.91
CA CYS A 131 -5.44 20.15 55.70
C CYS A 131 -5.13 20.01 54.20
N GLU A 132 -3.91 19.57 53.87
CA GLU A 132 -3.45 19.45 52.49
C GLU A 132 -3.21 18.00 52.04
N PHE A 133 -3.40 17.72 50.74
CA PHE A 133 -2.99 16.47 50.10
C PHE A 133 -2.50 16.74 48.68
N SER A 134 -1.78 15.78 48.09
CA SER A 134 -1.21 15.96 46.74
C SER A 134 -1.83 15.05 45.68
N VAL A 135 -1.92 15.57 44.45
CA VAL A 135 -2.31 14.82 43.24
C VAL A 135 -1.29 15.07 42.14
N THR A 136 -0.70 14.00 41.61
CA THR A 136 0.25 14.07 40.49
C THR A 136 -0.47 13.96 39.15
N VAL A 137 -0.25 14.94 38.28
CA VAL A 137 -0.74 14.98 36.90
C VAL A 137 0.38 14.56 35.95
N ILE A 138 0.13 13.50 35.17
CA ILE A 138 1.04 13.00 34.13
C ILE A 138 0.68 13.56 32.75
N ALA A 139 1.56 13.39 31.76
CA ALA A 139 1.27 13.81 30.38
C ALA A 139 0.05 13.05 29.82
N GLY A 140 -0.81 13.77 29.09
CA GLY A 140 -1.96 13.18 28.38
C GLY A 140 -1.56 12.61 27.01
N SER A 141 -2.30 11.62 26.53
CA SER A 141 -2.14 11.04 25.19
C SER A 141 -2.95 11.77 24.11
N GLY A 142 -3.51 12.96 24.42
CA GLY A 142 -4.48 13.66 23.57
C GLY A 142 -3.95 14.84 22.73
N GLY A 143 -2.66 15.16 22.80
CA GLY A 143 -2.03 16.23 22.00
C GLY A 143 -1.36 15.70 20.73
N SER A 144 -0.99 16.59 19.80
CA SER A 144 -0.11 16.24 18.67
C SER A 144 1.28 15.87 19.18
N ALA A 145 1.82 14.76 18.68
CA ALA A 145 3.21 14.41 18.96
C ALA A 145 4.17 15.43 18.36
N VAL A 146 5.31 15.61 19.02
CA VAL A 146 6.47 16.33 18.48
C VAL A 146 7.61 15.33 18.38
N PHE A 147 8.18 15.20 17.19
CA PHE A 147 9.24 14.24 16.90
C PHE A 147 10.09 14.71 15.71
N THR A 148 11.30 14.16 15.61
CA THR A 148 12.22 14.43 14.50
C THR A 148 12.53 13.16 13.71
N LEU A 149 12.91 13.32 12.44
CA LEU A 149 13.34 12.22 11.57
C LEU A 149 14.82 11.90 11.80
N ASN A 150 15.14 10.63 12.04
CA ASN A 150 16.53 10.22 12.19
C ASN A 150 17.26 10.33 10.82
N GLY A 151 18.43 10.96 10.81
CA GLY A 151 19.24 11.17 9.60
C GLY A 151 18.89 12.42 8.78
N SER A 152 17.91 13.22 9.23
CA SER A 152 17.69 14.58 8.69
C SER A 152 18.96 15.43 8.76
N PRO A 153 19.31 16.24 7.73
CA PRO A 153 18.54 16.51 6.51
C PRO A 153 18.80 15.54 5.33
N ALA A 154 19.59 14.50 5.53
CA ALA A 154 20.11 13.64 4.45
C ALA A 154 19.21 12.41 4.22
N SER A 155 19.73 11.21 4.49
CA SER A 155 19.00 9.96 4.35
C SER A 155 18.16 9.68 5.60
N CYS A 156 16.97 9.11 5.44
CA CYS A 156 16.21 8.58 6.56
C CYS A 156 16.96 7.36 7.12
N THR A 157 17.82 7.57 8.12
CA THR A 157 18.79 6.56 8.58
C THR A 157 18.05 5.34 9.13
N GLY A 158 18.33 4.18 8.53
CA GLY A 158 17.70 2.91 8.88
C GLY A 158 16.26 2.77 8.40
N ALA A 159 15.85 3.53 7.37
CA ALA A 159 14.58 3.30 6.71
C ALA A 159 14.55 1.91 6.03
N ILE A 160 13.46 1.18 6.19
CA ILE A 160 13.27 -0.16 5.63
C ILE A 160 12.05 -0.12 4.72
N VAL A 161 12.27 -0.27 3.41
CA VAL A 161 11.20 -0.36 2.40
C VAL A 161 10.81 -1.84 2.22
N ASN A 162 9.51 -2.12 2.28
CA ASN A 162 8.93 -3.45 2.08
C ASN A 162 8.00 -3.46 0.86
N GLY A 163 7.94 -4.62 0.20
CA GLY A 163 7.13 -4.85 -0.99
C GLY A 163 7.88 -4.52 -2.29
N THR A 164 7.35 -5.04 -3.40
CA THR A 164 7.87 -4.80 -4.74
C THR A 164 7.09 -3.68 -5.40
N TYR A 165 7.80 -2.75 -6.05
CA TYR A 165 7.21 -1.63 -6.78
C TYR A 165 7.49 -1.85 -8.27
N VAL A 166 6.42 -2.09 -9.03
CA VAL A 166 6.49 -2.43 -10.45
C VAL A 166 5.72 -1.38 -11.24
N VAL A 167 6.28 -0.90 -12.34
CA VAL A 167 5.64 0.12 -13.20
C VAL A 167 4.25 -0.35 -13.63
N GLY A 168 3.26 0.53 -13.52
CA GLY A 168 1.88 0.22 -13.90
C GLY A 168 1.11 -0.68 -12.92
N VAL A 169 1.75 -1.21 -11.87
CA VAL A 169 1.10 -2.03 -10.84
C VAL A 169 0.82 -1.17 -9.60
N ALA A 170 -0.44 -1.11 -9.18
CA ALA A 170 -0.83 -0.33 -8.00
C ALA A 170 -0.21 -0.90 -6.72
N ALA A 171 0.24 -0.01 -5.84
CA ALA A 171 0.71 -0.37 -4.50
C ALA A 171 -0.41 -0.97 -3.65
N THR A 172 -0.06 -1.92 -2.79
CA THR A 172 -0.96 -2.63 -1.88
C THR A 172 -0.64 -2.30 -0.42
N SER A 173 -1.44 -2.81 0.52
CA SER A 173 -1.15 -2.67 1.96
C SER A 173 0.16 -3.35 2.40
N ALA A 174 0.74 -4.23 1.58
CA ALA A 174 2.04 -4.85 1.85
C ALA A 174 3.22 -3.92 1.48
N ASN A 175 2.98 -2.90 0.66
CA ASN A 175 3.98 -1.92 0.26
C ASN A 175 4.10 -0.85 1.34
N THR A 176 5.18 -0.89 2.12
CA THR A 176 5.36 -0.03 3.30
C THR A 176 6.79 0.48 3.42
N VAL A 177 6.98 1.53 4.21
CA VAL A 177 8.30 1.95 4.69
C VAL A 177 8.25 2.16 6.20
N THR A 178 9.20 1.57 6.92
CA THR A 178 9.42 1.84 8.34
C THR A 178 10.51 2.90 8.49
N ILE A 179 10.25 3.94 9.29
CA ILE A 179 11.13 5.10 9.49
C ILE A 179 11.42 5.25 10.98
N ASN A 180 12.69 5.48 11.30
CA ASN A 180 13.13 5.76 12.67
C ASN A 180 12.95 7.25 13.01
N VAL A 181 12.39 7.52 14.18
CA VAL A 181 12.12 8.86 14.68
C VAL A 181 12.57 9.02 16.12
N ASN A 182 12.74 10.26 16.58
CA ASN A 182 12.98 10.58 17.98
C ASN A 182 11.86 11.47 18.53
N VAL A 183 11.08 10.96 19.48
CA VAL A 183 9.89 11.62 20.02
C VAL A 183 10.27 12.49 21.20
N THR A 184 9.96 13.78 21.13
CA THR A 184 10.17 14.74 22.23
C THR A 184 8.90 14.99 23.04
N SER A 185 7.73 14.93 22.38
CA SER A 185 6.42 15.01 23.03
C SER A 185 5.55 13.85 22.56
N ILE A 186 5.04 13.06 23.51
CA ILE A 186 4.06 12.00 23.25
C ILE A 186 2.76 12.58 22.70
N GLY A 187 2.00 11.79 21.95
CA GLY A 187 0.78 12.26 21.31
C GLY A 187 0.46 11.54 19.99
N THR A 188 -0.58 12.01 19.31
CA THR A 188 -0.99 11.49 18.00
C THR A 188 -0.14 12.08 16.87
N TRP A 189 0.16 11.28 15.85
CA TRP A 189 0.85 11.73 14.64
C TRP A 189 0.09 11.28 13.39
N SER A 190 0.23 12.06 12.32
CA SER A 190 -0.24 11.73 10.97
C SER A 190 0.75 12.31 9.97
N LEU A 191 1.13 11.53 8.98
CA LEU A 191 2.18 11.88 8.02
C LEU A 191 1.79 11.38 6.62
N SER A 192 2.04 12.21 5.62
CA SER A 192 1.95 11.83 4.20
C SER A 192 3.10 12.48 3.44
N THR A 193 3.71 11.75 2.51
CA THR A 193 4.68 12.32 1.57
C THR A 193 3.95 13.00 0.41
N THR A 194 4.70 13.74 -0.41
CA THR A 194 4.24 14.11 -1.75
C THR A 194 4.38 12.92 -2.70
N ALA A 195 3.62 12.94 -3.80
CA ALA A 195 3.73 11.93 -4.83
C ALA A 195 5.08 12.04 -5.55
N THR A 196 5.84 10.94 -5.59
CA THR A 196 7.07 10.81 -6.36
C THR A 196 6.96 9.56 -7.22
N ASN A 197 7.20 9.69 -8.53
CA ASN A 197 6.99 8.60 -9.50
C ASN A 197 5.59 7.94 -9.39
N GLY A 198 4.55 8.71 -9.06
CA GLY A 198 3.18 8.19 -8.90
C GLY A 198 2.90 7.47 -7.57
N ILE A 199 3.85 7.45 -6.63
CA ILE A 199 3.71 6.83 -5.30
C ILE A 199 3.70 7.87 -4.18
N THR A 200 2.79 7.69 -3.24
CA THR A 200 2.71 8.44 -1.97
C THR A 200 2.80 7.47 -0.79
N PHE A 201 3.45 7.86 0.31
CA PHE A 201 3.45 7.09 1.56
C PHE A 201 2.69 7.85 2.65
N SER A 202 1.80 7.18 3.37
CA SER A 202 1.04 7.80 4.46
C SER A 202 0.82 6.88 5.66
N GLY A 203 0.64 7.46 6.85
CA GLY A 203 0.39 6.71 8.07
C GLY A 203 -0.02 7.63 9.23
N SER A 204 -0.60 7.04 10.27
CA SER A 204 -0.94 7.73 11.50
C SER A 204 -0.80 6.79 12.70
N GLY A 205 -0.71 7.37 13.90
CA GLY A 205 -0.55 6.60 15.12
C GLY A 205 -0.48 7.46 16.38
N THR A 206 -0.04 6.88 17.48
CA THR A 206 0.13 7.57 18.77
C THR A 206 1.42 7.10 19.42
N PHE A 207 2.28 8.02 19.83
CA PHE A 207 3.40 7.73 20.71
C PHE A 207 2.95 7.80 22.15
N THR A 208 3.25 6.76 22.92
CA THR A 208 2.97 6.69 24.38
C THR A 208 4.23 6.89 25.22
N THR A 209 5.40 6.91 24.59
CA THR A 209 6.71 7.10 25.23
C THR A 209 7.57 8.04 24.37
N ALA A 210 8.40 8.84 25.05
CA ALA A 210 9.40 9.68 24.40
C ALA A 210 10.66 8.87 24.05
N GLY A 211 11.53 9.45 23.22
CA GLY A 211 12.78 8.85 22.76
C GLY A 211 12.68 8.14 21.40
N PRO A 212 13.64 7.27 21.07
CA PRO A 212 13.67 6.56 19.80
C PRO A 212 12.43 5.68 19.60
N GLN A 213 11.73 5.86 18.48
CA GLN A 213 10.56 5.10 18.08
C GLN A 213 10.61 4.83 16.57
N THR A 214 9.68 4.01 16.09
CA THR A 214 9.50 3.75 14.65
C THR A 214 8.08 4.09 14.22
N ILE A 215 7.93 4.61 13.01
CA ILE A 215 6.64 4.76 12.33
C ILE A 215 6.63 3.91 11.06
N THR A 216 5.47 3.41 10.68
CA THR A 216 5.30 2.71 9.39
C THR A 216 4.32 3.50 8.53
N LEU A 217 4.74 3.80 7.31
CA LEU A 217 3.91 4.44 6.29
C LEU A 217 3.55 3.41 5.22
N THR A 218 2.30 3.42 4.78
CA THR A 218 1.80 2.56 3.72
C THR A 218 1.82 3.32 2.39
N ALA A 219 2.30 2.68 1.35
CA ALA A 219 2.32 3.24 0.01
C ALA A 219 0.93 3.19 -0.65
N SER A 220 0.65 4.18 -1.49
CA SER A 220 -0.50 4.22 -2.39
C SER A 220 -0.09 4.80 -3.74
N GLY A 221 -0.91 4.56 -4.77
CA GLY A 221 -0.64 4.97 -6.14
C GLY A 221 0.01 3.87 -6.98
N THR A 222 0.54 4.25 -8.14
CA THR A 222 1.09 3.33 -9.15
C THR A 222 2.41 3.89 -9.68
N PRO A 223 3.52 3.13 -9.67
CA PRO A 223 4.79 3.62 -10.21
C PRO A 223 4.68 3.96 -11.70
N ALA A 224 5.17 5.14 -12.09
CA ALA A 224 5.05 5.63 -13.47
C ALA A 224 6.23 5.23 -14.38
N ALA A 225 7.43 5.15 -13.82
CA ALA A 225 8.67 4.78 -14.52
C ALA A 225 9.54 3.85 -13.66
N SER A 226 10.38 3.05 -14.31
CA SER A 226 11.39 2.22 -13.64
C SER A 226 12.60 3.07 -13.25
N GLY A 227 13.36 2.60 -12.26
CA GLY A 227 14.54 3.29 -11.74
C GLY A 227 14.50 3.46 -10.23
N THR A 228 15.48 4.18 -9.69
CA THR A 228 15.55 4.52 -8.27
C THR A 228 15.11 5.95 -8.05
N PHE A 229 14.10 6.15 -7.21
CA PHE A 229 13.52 7.45 -6.91
C PHE A 229 13.68 7.78 -5.42
N ASN A 230 14.14 8.98 -5.09
CA ASN A 230 14.30 9.39 -3.69
C ASN A 230 12.99 9.99 -3.17
N ILE A 231 12.37 9.30 -2.20
CA ILE A 231 11.14 9.76 -1.55
C ILE A 231 11.50 10.68 -0.40
N SER A 232 10.94 11.89 -0.39
CA SER A 232 11.15 12.87 0.69
C SER A 232 10.09 12.75 1.77
N VAL A 233 10.53 12.75 3.02
CA VAL A 233 9.68 12.71 4.22
C VAL A 233 9.96 13.96 5.03
N THR A 234 8.91 14.70 5.41
CA THR A 234 9.03 15.97 6.15
C THR A 234 8.13 15.97 7.38
N VAL A 235 8.70 16.32 8.53
CA VAL A 235 8.01 16.50 9.81
C VAL A 235 8.51 17.78 10.45
N GLY A 236 7.62 18.76 10.62
CA GLY A 236 8.00 20.09 11.12
C GLY A 236 9.06 20.73 10.23
N SER A 237 10.23 21.03 10.81
CA SER A 237 11.41 21.54 10.09
C SER A 237 12.41 20.46 9.67
N THR A 238 12.16 19.19 10.01
CA THR A 238 13.05 18.08 9.66
C THR A 238 12.61 17.40 8.38
N THR A 239 13.57 17.06 7.52
CA THR A 239 13.33 16.37 6.25
C THR A 239 14.39 15.29 6.07
N CYS A 240 14.04 14.14 5.52
CA CYS A 240 15.01 13.15 5.08
C CYS A 240 14.50 12.45 3.82
N THR A 241 15.38 11.70 3.15
CA THR A 241 15.03 10.94 1.94
C THR A 241 15.37 9.46 2.04
N PHE A 242 14.61 8.59 1.38
CA PHE A 242 14.97 7.18 1.21
C PHE A 242 14.78 6.74 -0.27
N PRO A 243 15.62 5.82 -0.79
CA PRO A 243 15.48 5.35 -2.15
C PRO A 243 14.33 4.34 -2.28
N LEU A 244 13.52 4.50 -3.32
CA LEU A 244 12.50 3.58 -3.76
C LEU A 244 12.88 3.01 -5.12
N VAL A 245 13.15 1.71 -5.18
CA VAL A 245 13.47 1.01 -6.43
C VAL A 245 12.18 0.55 -7.10
N CYS A 246 11.90 1.09 -8.28
CA CYS A 246 10.78 0.69 -9.14
C CYS A 246 11.33 -0.13 -10.32
N SER A 247 10.76 -1.31 -10.56
CA SER A 247 11.18 -2.22 -11.64
C SER A 247 10.18 -2.22 -12.80
N ASN A 248 10.62 -2.57 -14.00
CA ASN A 248 9.71 -2.83 -15.11
C ASN A 248 8.86 -4.08 -14.80
N PRO A 249 7.65 -4.19 -15.38
CA PRO A 249 6.91 -5.44 -15.35
C PRO A 249 7.74 -6.55 -15.99
N PRO A 250 7.70 -7.78 -15.45
CA PRO A 250 8.23 -8.96 -16.10
C PRO A 250 7.93 -9.00 -17.60
N ASP A 251 8.95 -9.24 -18.41
CA ASP A 251 8.83 -9.29 -19.86
C ASP A 251 9.49 -10.56 -20.42
N TYR A 252 8.70 -11.43 -21.04
CA TYR A 252 9.23 -12.65 -21.66
C TYR A 252 9.87 -12.41 -23.04
N PHE A 253 9.74 -11.20 -23.58
CA PHE A 253 10.33 -10.81 -24.84
C PHE A 253 10.75 -9.34 -24.80
N PRO A 254 11.85 -9.01 -24.10
CA PRO A 254 12.36 -7.65 -23.96
C PRO A 254 12.58 -6.99 -25.31
N ARG A 255 12.28 -5.68 -25.40
CA ARG A 255 12.29 -4.89 -26.64
C ARG A 255 13.02 -3.55 -26.43
N VAL A 256 13.98 -3.49 -25.51
CA VAL A 256 14.74 -2.27 -25.23
C VAL A 256 15.84 -2.13 -26.29
N THR A 257 16.05 -0.91 -26.79
CA THR A 257 17.11 -0.63 -27.76
C THR A 257 18.47 -1.15 -27.28
N ASN A 258 19.18 -1.84 -28.16
CA ASN A 258 20.45 -2.57 -27.95
C ASN A 258 20.33 -3.91 -27.21
N ASP A 259 19.15 -4.33 -26.77
CA ASP A 259 18.94 -5.73 -26.39
C ASP A 259 19.39 -6.60 -27.58
N ASN A 260 20.22 -7.61 -27.31
CA ASN A 260 20.75 -8.47 -28.36
C ASN A 260 20.92 -9.90 -27.89
N TRP A 261 20.79 -10.80 -28.86
CA TRP A 261 20.89 -12.25 -28.67
C TRP A 261 21.66 -12.84 -29.84
N SER A 262 22.48 -13.84 -29.57
CA SER A 262 22.98 -14.72 -30.62
C SER A 262 22.52 -16.14 -30.41
N TYR A 263 22.22 -16.82 -31.51
CA TYR A 263 21.69 -18.16 -31.50
C TYR A 263 22.49 -19.08 -32.41
N GLU A 264 22.44 -20.36 -32.10
CA GLU A 264 22.96 -21.48 -32.86
C GLU A 264 21.82 -22.22 -33.54
N PHE A 265 21.97 -22.54 -34.83
CA PHE A 265 21.07 -23.47 -35.50
C PHE A 265 21.68 -24.86 -35.56
N ASN A 266 20.82 -25.89 -35.45
CA ASN A 266 21.13 -27.28 -35.79
C ASN A 266 22.32 -27.86 -35.02
N SER A 267 22.61 -27.30 -33.85
CA SER A 267 23.78 -27.62 -33.04
C SER A 267 25.12 -27.40 -33.78
N ASP A 268 25.15 -26.54 -34.81
CA ASP A 268 26.37 -26.19 -35.54
C ASP A 268 26.96 -24.87 -35.01
N PRO A 269 28.17 -24.87 -34.41
CA PRO A 269 28.83 -23.67 -33.91
C PRO A 269 29.04 -22.58 -34.99
N ASN A 270 29.03 -22.92 -36.28
CA ASN A 270 29.25 -21.99 -37.38
C ASN A 270 27.96 -21.49 -38.04
N ASP A 271 26.82 -22.09 -37.73
CA ASP A 271 25.51 -21.63 -38.17
C ASP A 271 24.87 -20.80 -37.06
N SER A 272 24.98 -19.47 -37.18
CA SER A 272 24.55 -18.56 -36.12
C SER A 272 23.87 -17.34 -36.67
N THR A 273 22.93 -16.80 -35.89
CA THR A 273 22.32 -15.50 -36.15
C THR A 273 22.52 -14.58 -34.96
N LEU A 274 22.69 -13.30 -35.25
CA LEU A 274 22.67 -12.21 -34.29
C LEU A 274 21.38 -11.42 -34.48
N ILE A 275 20.65 -11.21 -33.40
CA ILE A 275 19.47 -10.36 -33.33
C ILE A 275 19.77 -9.18 -32.42
N ILE A 276 19.39 -7.97 -32.83
CA ILE A 276 19.52 -6.75 -32.05
C ILE A 276 18.26 -5.88 -32.19
N VAL A 277 17.79 -5.33 -31.07
CA VAL A 277 16.72 -4.34 -31.09
C VAL A 277 17.30 -2.98 -31.44
N ILE A 278 16.80 -2.36 -32.51
CA ILE A 278 17.28 -1.06 -32.98
C ILE A 278 16.36 0.09 -32.53
N PRO A 279 16.84 1.35 -32.48
CA PRO A 279 16.02 2.49 -32.05
C PRO A 279 14.82 2.79 -32.96
N GLN A 280 14.90 2.40 -34.24
CA GLN A 280 13.84 2.59 -35.22
C GLN A 280 12.63 1.74 -34.88
N THR A 281 11.46 2.29 -35.17
CA THR A 281 10.17 1.60 -35.02
C THR A 281 9.45 1.53 -36.35
N TYR A 282 8.58 0.55 -36.48
CA TYR A 282 7.69 0.41 -37.63
C TYR A 282 6.25 0.67 -37.16
N THR A 283 5.47 1.45 -37.92
CA THR A 283 4.07 1.77 -37.55
C THR A 283 3.15 1.40 -38.70
N THR A 284 2.18 0.53 -38.42
CA THR A 284 1.14 0.11 -39.37
C THR A 284 -0.11 -0.32 -38.61
N GLY A 285 -1.29 -0.25 -39.24
CA GLY A 285 -2.54 -0.71 -38.64
C GLY A 285 -2.91 -0.04 -37.31
N GLY A 286 -2.39 1.15 -37.03
CA GLY A 286 -2.57 1.86 -35.75
C GLY A 286 -1.66 1.38 -34.60
N ASN A 287 -0.77 0.42 -34.87
CA ASN A 287 0.16 -0.13 -33.91
C ASN A 287 1.60 0.30 -34.23
N THR A 288 2.43 0.41 -33.19
CA THR A 288 3.87 0.65 -33.31
C THR A 288 4.63 -0.58 -32.82
N TYR A 289 5.64 -0.99 -33.58
CA TYR A 289 6.46 -2.18 -33.38
C TYR A 289 7.93 -1.79 -33.21
N ASN A 290 8.59 -2.43 -32.26
CA ASN A 290 10.05 -2.41 -32.14
C ASN A 290 10.64 -3.30 -33.24
N ILE A 291 11.77 -2.86 -33.81
CA ILE A 291 12.43 -3.60 -34.88
C ILE A 291 13.56 -4.45 -34.28
N PHE A 292 13.48 -5.75 -34.50
CA PHE A 292 14.50 -6.73 -34.18
C PHE A 292 15.24 -7.00 -35.49
N ALA A 293 16.37 -6.33 -35.64
CA ALA A 293 17.21 -6.49 -36.80
C ALA A 293 18.04 -7.76 -36.64
N TRP A 294 18.14 -8.58 -37.69
CA TRP A 294 18.87 -9.85 -37.63
C TRP A 294 19.87 -10.00 -38.77
N THR A 295 20.89 -10.81 -38.55
CA THR A 295 21.90 -11.14 -39.55
C THR A 295 22.55 -12.48 -39.26
N SER A 296 22.81 -13.28 -40.31
CA SER A 296 23.68 -14.46 -40.25
C SER A 296 25.13 -14.14 -40.59
N ASP A 297 25.39 -12.97 -41.17
CA ASP A 297 26.72 -12.48 -41.52
C ASP A 297 26.72 -10.95 -41.47
N VAL A 298 27.38 -10.40 -40.44
CA VAL A 298 27.46 -8.95 -40.21
C VAL A 298 28.05 -8.17 -41.39
N THR A 299 28.78 -8.84 -42.29
CA THR A 299 29.31 -8.21 -43.52
C THR A 299 28.24 -7.96 -44.58
N LEU A 300 27.13 -8.71 -44.55
CA LEU A 300 25.97 -8.54 -45.43
C LEU A 300 24.97 -7.48 -44.93
N GLY A 301 25.20 -6.96 -43.72
CA GLY A 301 24.30 -6.02 -43.04
C GLY A 301 23.20 -6.74 -42.24
N PHE A 302 22.23 -5.95 -41.76
CA PHE A 302 21.11 -6.45 -40.98
C PHE A 302 19.81 -6.35 -41.78
N ASP A 303 19.05 -7.44 -41.77
CA ASP A 303 17.64 -7.44 -42.14
C ASP A 303 16.84 -6.74 -41.02
N THR A 304 15.85 -5.92 -41.39
CA THR A 304 15.04 -5.12 -40.46
C THR A 304 13.54 -5.45 -40.53
N SER A 305 13.21 -6.68 -40.91
CA SER A 305 11.83 -7.18 -41.07
C SER A 305 11.22 -7.82 -39.81
N GLY A 306 11.95 -7.91 -38.70
CA GLY A 306 11.42 -8.41 -37.43
C GLY A 306 10.65 -7.34 -36.65
N TYR A 307 9.32 -7.36 -36.68
CA TYR A 307 8.47 -6.32 -36.09
C TYR A 307 7.68 -6.83 -34.88
N TYR A 308 8.07 -6.46 -33.67
CA TYR A 308 7.49 -7.00 -32.44
C TYR A 308 6.88 -5.93 -31.54
N ARG A 309 5.77 -6.25 -30.88
CA ARG A 309 5.19 -5.39 -29.83
C ARG A 309 4.53 -6.20 -28.72
N ARG A 310 4.20 -5.53 -27.61
CA ARG A 310 3.38 -6.10 -26.53
C ARG A 310 2.22 -5.19 -26.20
N SER A 311 1.09 -5.80 -25.83
CA SER A 311 -0.06 -5.09 -25.26
C SER A 311 -0.64 -5.93 -24.12
N GLY A 312 -0.48 -5.43 -22.90
CA GLY A 312 -0.78 -6.20 -21.69
C GLY A 312 0.01 -7.50 -21.66
N ALA A 313 -0.69 -8.63 -21.60
CA ALA A 313 -0.10 -9.97 -21.54
C ALA A 313 0.17 -10.61 -22.91
N ASN A 314 -0.15 -9.92 -24.01
CA ASN A 314 -0.07 -10.45 -25.37
C ASN A 314 1.13 -9.89 -26.11
N TYR A 315 1.79 -10.75 -26.88
CA TYR A 315 3.00 -10.45 -27.63
C TYR A 315 2.73 -10.71 -29.11
N TYR A 316 2.97 -9.69 -29.93
CA TYR A 316 2.58 -9.69 -31.32
C TYR A 316 3.78 -9.52 -32.23
N GLU A 317 3.70 -10.16 -33.39
CA GLU A 317 4.61 -9.96 -34.51
C GLU A 317 3.81 -9.54 -35.74
N TRP A 318 4.32 -8.53 -36.47
CA TRP A 318 3.86 -8.17 -37.80
C TRP A 318 4.78 -8.83 -38.83
N ILE A 319 4.26 -9.76 -39.63
CA ILE A 319 5.08 -10.58 -40.54
C ILE A 319 4.36 -10.80 -41.87
N ASP A 320 5.15 -11.01 -42.93
CA ASP A 320 4.66 -11.59 -44.17
C ASP A 320 4.40 -13.09 -43.99
N MET A 321 3.20 -13.42 -43.53
CA MET A 321 2.75 -14.79 -43.35
C MET A 321 2.69 -15.57 -44.66
N GLY A 322 2.47 -14.86 -45.77
CA GLY A 322 2.46 -15.47 -47.11
C GLY A 322 3.82 -16.06 -47.44
N SER A 323 4.87 -15.27 -47.31
CA SER A 323 6.25 -15.75 -47.48
C SER A 323 6.63 -16.80 -46.43
N TYR A 324 6.24 -16.61 -45.16
CA TYR A 324 6.56 -17.53 -44.06
C TYR A 324 5.98 -18.94 -44.25
N LEU A 325 4.76 -19.04 -44.79
CA LEU A 325 4.06 -20.32 -45.00
C LEU A 325 4.10 -20.82 -46.45
N GLY A 326 4.76 -20.10 -47.36
CA GLY A 326 4.88 -20.48 -48.76
C GLY A 326 3.61 -20.30 -49.59
N PHE A 327 2.79 -19.29 -49.29
CA PHE A 327 1.71 -18.86 -50.18
C PHE A 327 2.29 -18.23 -51.44
N ASP A 328 1.53 -18.27 -52.53
CA ASP A 328 1.97 -17.75 -53.83
C ASP A 328 2.14 -16.21 -53.82
N ASN A 329 1.56 -15.53 -52.84
CA ASN A 329 1.62 -14.08 -52.68
C ASN A 329 1.99 -13.68 -51.25
N SER A 330 2.65 -12.53 -51.12
CA SER A 330 2.89 -11.86 -49.84
C SER A 330 1.57 -11.56 -49.12
N PHE A 331 1.53 -11.84 -47.83
CA PHE A 331 0.37 -11.61 -46.97
C PHE A 331 0.80 -11.14 -45.58
N TRP A 332 0.78 -9.83 -45.37
CA TRP A 332 1.17 -9.22 -44.11
C TRP A 332 0.03 -9.21 -43.10
N LEU A 333 0.31 -9.67 -41.89
CA LEU A 333 -0.65 -9.67 -40.79
C LEU A 333 0.06 -9.56 -39.43
N GLU A 334 -0.75 -9.27 -38.41
CA GLU A 334 -0.34 -9.37 -37.02
C GLU A 334 -0.85 -10.67 -36.41
N TYR A 335 0.01 -11.43 -35.72
CA TYR A 335 -0.41 -12.58 -34.93
C TYR A 335 0.17 -12.54 -33.52
N ASN A 336 -0.53 -13.20 -32.59
CA ASN A 336 -0.18 -13.27 -31.18
C ASN A 336 0.60 -14.54 -30.89
N PHE A 337 1.92 -14.43 -30.80
CA PHE A 337 2.82 -15.57 -30.65
C PHE A 337 3.05 -15.99 -29.19
N LEU A 338 2.73 -15.13 -28.22
CA LEU A 338 2.87 -15.44 -26.80
C LEU A 338 1.79 -14.75 -25.95
N GLN A 339 1.20 -15.51 -25.02
CA GLN A 339 0.34 -14.99 -23.94
C GLN A 339 0.89 -15.41 -22.58
N ASP A 340 1.30 -14.45 -21.74
CA ASP A 340 1.99 -14.74 -20.48
C ASP A 340 1.09 -14.79 -19.24
N ASN A 341 -0.21 -14.51 -19.39
CA ASN A 341 -1.19 -14.50 -18.30
C ASN A 341 -2.02 -15.78 -18.17
N LEU A 342 -1.85 -16.75 -19.09
CA LEU A 342 -2.51 -18.04 -18.98
C LEU A 342 -1.75 -18.96 -18.02
N SER A 343 -2.47 -19.91 -17.42
CA SER A 343 -1.87 -20.99 -16.63
C SER A 343 -1.38 -22.12 -17.53
N VAL A 344 -0.56 -23.01 -16.99
CA VAL A 344 -0.15 -24.26 -17.67
C VAL A 344 -1.37 -25.03 -18.19
N GLY A 345 -1.32 -25.44 -19.45
CA GLY A 345 -2.43 -26.08 -20.17
C GLY A 345 -3.37 -25.10 -20.89
N GLY A 346 -3.27 -23.80 -20.60
CA GLY A 346 -4.01 -22.76 -21.32
C GLY A 346 -3.63 -22.71 -22.80
N THR A 347 -4.62 -22.45 -23.65
CA THR A 347 -4.48 -22.44 -25.12
C THR A 347 -5.05 -21.16 -25.72
N TRP A 348 -4.47 -20.70 -26.82
CA TRP A 348 -5.04 -19.64 -27.66
C TRP A 348 -4.75 -19.92 -29.14
N THR A 349 -5.39 -19.16 -30.02
CA THR A 349 -5.15 -19.24 -31.46
C THR A 349 -4.77 -17.88 -32.02
N SER A 350 -3.97 -17.86 -33.08
CA SER A 350 -3.79 -16.65 -33.88
C SER A 350 -5.09 -16.25 -34.59
N VAL A 351 -5.09 -15.08 -35.21
CA VAL A 351 -6.02 -14.78 -36.30
C VAL A 351 -5.84 -15.80 -37.43
N SER A 352 -6.90 -16.07 -38.19
CA SER A 352 -6.81 -16.91 -39.39
C SER A 352 -6.23 -16.14 -40.56
N PHE A 353 -5.44 -16.81 -41.39
CA PHE A 353 -4.88 -16.29 -42.62
C PHE A 353 -5.27 -17.18 -43.79
N THR A 354 -5.59 -16.56 -44.93
CA THR A 354 -6.06 -17.24 -46.13
C THR A 354 -5.25 -16.79 -47.32
N GLY A 355 -4.67 -17.74 -48.06
CA GLY A 355 -3.86 -17.43 -49.24
C GLY A 355 -3.92 -18.53 -50.30
N PRO A 356 -3.56 -18.20 -51.55
CA PRO A 356 -3.38 -19.19 -52.61
C PRO A 356 -2.08 -19.97 -52.42
N VAL A 357 -2.14 -21.27 -52.70
CA VAL A 357 -0.98 -22.17 -52.78
C VAL A 357 -1.09 -22.94 -54.08
N THR A 358 -0.01 -22.98 -54.85
CA THR A 358 0.07 -23.79 -56.09
C THR A 358 1.07 -24.93 -55.90
N PRO A 359 0.62 -26.13 -55.48
CA PRO A 359 1.49 -27.29 -55.37
C PRO A 359 2.04 -27.68 -56.75
N THR A 360 3.25 -28.25 -56.80
CA THR A 360 3.89 -28.63 -58.05
C THR A 360 3.02 -29.62 -58.85
N GLY A 361 2.64 -29.22 -60.06
CA GLY A 361 1.81 -30.04 -60.95
C GLY A 361 0.32 -30.11 -60.57
N GLN A 362 -0.15 -29.27 -59.64
CA GLN A 362 -1.55 -29.20 -59.22
C GLN A 362 -2.13 -27.79 -59.47
N PRO A 363 -3.46 -27.65 -59.58
CA PRO A 363 -4.11 -26.35 -59.60
C PRO A 363 -3.87 -25.56 -58.31
N THR A 364 -3.92 -24.24 -58.40
CA THR A 364 -3.93 -23.35 -57.23
C THR A 364 -5.13 -23.63 -56.35
N VAL A 365 -4.89 -23.83 -55.05
CA VAL A 365 -5.91 -23.99 -54.02
C VAL A 365 -5.82 -22.84 -53.02
N SER A 366 -6.95 -22.44 -52.44
CA SER A 366 -6.95 -21.48 -51.35
C SER A 366 -6.88 -22.23 -50.02
N VAL A 367 -5.87 -21.92 -49.22
CA VAL A 367 -5.65 -22.51 -47.90
C VAL A 367 -5.97 -21.46 -46.84
N THR A 368 -6.84 -21.82 -45.90
CA THR A 368 -7.08 -21.05 -44.67
C THR A 368 -6.42 -21.77 -43.51
N ALA A 369 -5.58 -21.07 -42.76
CA ALA A 369 -4.78 -21.63 -41.68
C ALA A 369 -4.71 -20.69 -40.47
N ARG A 370 -4.29 -21.22 -39.32
CA ARG A 370 -4.02 -20.47 -38.09
C ARG A 370 -2.99 -21.22 -37.23
N PHE A 371 -2.32 -20.49 -36.34
CA PHE A 371 -1.55 -21.13 -35.28
C PHE A 371 -2.41 -21.39 -34.05
N LYS A 372 -2.13 -22.50 -33.38
CA LYS A 372 -2.67 -22.85 -32.07
C LYS A 372 -1.52 -23.03 -31.11
N TYR A 373 -1.65 -22.38 -29.97
CA TYR A 373 -0.64 -22.36 -28.94
C TYR A 373 -1.13 -23.02 -27.67
N LYS A 374 -0.19 -23.55 -26.89
CA LYS A 374 -0.44 -24.11 -25.56
C LYS A 374 0.72 -23.86 -24.62
N ILE A 375 0.44 -23.37 -23.41
CA ILE A 375 1.46 -23.34 -22.35
C ILE A 375 1.71 -24.76 -21.85
N LEU A 376 2.92 -25.26 -22.08
CA LEU A 376 3.37 -26.56 -21.58
C LEU A 376 3.91 -26.47 -20.16
N GLN A 377 4.69 -25.42 -19.87
CA GLN A 377 5.31 -25.19 -18.56
C GLN A 377 5.40 -23.68 -18.30
N GLN A 378 5.44 -23.29 -17.02
CA GLN A 378 5.58 -21.90 -16.62
C GLN A 378 6.37 -21.82 -15.31
N ASN A 379 7.16 -20.75 -15.14
CA ASN A 379 8.04 -20.53 -13.99
C ASN A 379 9.01 -21.72 -13.76
N THR A 380 9.40 -22.39 -14.84
CA THR A 380 10.33 -23.53 -14.80
C THR A 380 11.77 -23.07 -15.05
N THR A 381 12.74 -23.92 -14.76
CA THR A 381 14.14 -23.69 -15.15
C THR A 381 14.49 -24.55 -16.36
N VAL A 382 14.94 -23.94 -17.45
CA VAL A 382 15.38 -24.62 -18.67
C VAL A 382 16.87 -24.42 -18.83
N THR A 383 17.61 -25.48 -19.15
CA THR A 383 19.05 -25.39 -19.38
C THR A 383 19.33 -25.41 -20.88
N VAL A 384 19.95 -24.36 -21.40
CA VAL A 384 20.37 -24.26 -22.81
C VAL A 384 21.89 -24.18 -22.83
N LYS A 385 22.53 -25.10 -23.56
CA LYS A 385 24.01 -25.19 -23.67
C LYS A 385 24.75 -25.12 -22.31
N GLY A 386 24.17 -25.74 -21.28
CA GLY A 386 24.74 -25.78 -19.92
C GLY A 386 24.45 -24.56 -19.03
N VAL A 387 23.77 -23.55 -19.55
CA VAL A 387 23.36 -22.35 -18.80
C VAL A 387 21.91 -22.52 -18.32
N PRO A 388 21.62 -22.42 -17.01
CA PRO A 388 20.25 -22.49 -16.49
C PRO A 388 19.53 -21.15 -16.61
N TYR A 389 18.32 -21.18 -17.14
CA TYR A 389 17.41 -20.03 -17.30
C TYR A 389 16.17 -20.24 -16.43
N PRO A 390 16.09 -19.62 -15.23
CA PRO A 390 14.93 -19.71 -14.36
C PRO A 390 13.77 -18.87 -14.91
N ASN A 391 12.57 -19.04 -14.35
CA ASN A 391 11.39 -18.27 -14.73
C ASN A 391 11.06 -18.36 -16.23
N THR A 392 11.21 -19.54 -16.82
CA THR A 392 10.91 -19.80 -18.24
C THR A 392 9.44 -20.18 -18.42
N ILE A 393 8.82 -19.69 -19.49
CA ILE A 393 7.56 -20.18 -20.05
C ILE A 393 7.86 -21.00 -21.30
N VAL A 394 7.23 -22.18 -21.41
CA VAL A 394 7.41 -23.12 -22.53
C VAL A 394 6.09 -23.24 -23.27
N VAL A 395 6.11 -22.92 -24.55
CA VAL A 395 4.92 -22.79 -25.40
C VAL A 395 5.03 -23.72 -26.59
N GLU A 396 4.05 -24.61 -26.74
CA GLU A 396 3.85 -25.36 -27.98
C GLU A 396 3.13 -24.49 -29.00
N GLU A 397 3.56 -24.54 -30.25
CA GLU A 397 2.95 -23.85 -31.38
C GLU A 397 2.72 -24.86 -32.52
N LYS A 398 1.49 -24.91 -33.01
CA LYS A 398 1.04 -25.85 -34.05
C LYS A 398 0.27 -25.13 -35.13
N LEU A 399 0.41 -25.61 -36.37
CA LEU A 399 -0.37 -25.13 -37.50
C LEU A 399 -1.66 -25.95 -37.62
N GLU A 400 -2.80 -25.25 -37.70
CA GLU A 400 -4.09 -25.84 -38.04
C GLU A 400 -4.57 -25.29 -39.39
N ILE A 401 -5.12 -26.14 -40.25
CA ILE A 401 -5.81 -25.74 -41.49
C ILE A 401 -7.32 -25.90 -41.33
N PHE A 402 -8.09 -25.05 -42.00
CA PHE A 402 -9.54 -25.17 -42.03
C PHE A 402 -9.98 -26.14 -43.12
N ASP A 403 -10.59 -27.26 -42.73
CA ASP A 403 -11.25 -28.18 -43.64
C ASP A 403 -12.67 -27.67 -43.93
N ALA A 404 -12.87 -27.14 -45.13
CA ALA A 404 -14.16 -26.61 -45.56
C ALA A 404 -15.24 -27.69 -45.71
N THR A 405 -14.87 -28.95 -45.90
CA THR A 405 -15.82 -30.06 -46.09
C THR A 405 -16.50 -30.45 -44.78
N THR A 406 -15.73 -30.46 -43.69
CA THR A 406 -16.21 -30.77 -42.34
C THR A 406 -16.50 -29.51 -41.51
N SER A 407 -16.09 -28.34 -42.01
CA SER A 407 -16.13 -27.05 -41.28
C SER A 407 -15.37 -27.10 -39.94
N THR A 408 -14.23 -27.79 -39.91
CA THR A 408 -13.41 -27.95 -38.71
C THR A 408 -11.96 -27.52 -38.92
N TRP A 409 -11.31 -27.10 -37.84
CA TRP A 409 -9.87 -26.91 -37.82
C TRP A 409 -9.15 -28.24 -37.59
N VAL A 410 -8.16 -28.53 -38.42
CA VAL A 410 -7.38 -29.77 -38.41
C VAL A 410 -5.93 -29.45 -38.10
N ASP A 411 -5.40 -30.06 -37.04
CA ASP A 411 -3.98 -30.04 -36.70
C ASP A 411 -3.18 -30.78 -37.78
N ILE A 412 -2.20 -30.10 -38.37
CA ILE A 412 -1.34 -30.65 -39.43
C ILE A 412 0.12 -30.77 -38.99
N SER A 413 0.39 -30.84 -37.69
CA SER A 413 1.75 -30.97 -37.17
C SER A 413 2.46 -32.24 -37.63
N SER A 414 1.74 -33.27 -38.07
CA SER A 414 2.36 -34.45 -38.69
C SER A 414 2.84 -34.24 -40.14
N GLN A 415 2.47 -33.12 -40.77
CA GLN A 415 2.82 -32.79 -42.15
C GLN A 415 3.71 -31.54 -42.23
N ALA A 416 3.50 -30.58 -41.33
CA ALA A 416 4.18 -29.29 -41.31
C ALA A 416 5.09 -29.10 -40.08
N GLY A 417 5.19 -30.12 -39.22
CA GLY A 417 5.88 -30.03 -37.95
C GLY A 417 5.21 -29.09 -36.92
N TYR A 418 5.91 -28.89 -35.81
CA TYR A 418 5.52 -27.97 -34.74
C TYR A 418 6.74 -27.45 -33.98
N SER A 419 6.60 -26.29 -33.36
CA SER A 419 7.64 -25.65 -32.56
C SER A 419 7.33 -25.75 -31.06
N ILE A 420 8.38 -25.91 -30.27
CA ILE A 420 8.35 -25.62 -28.83
C ILE A 420 9.24 -24.42 -28.59
N ASN A 421 8.64 -23.32 -28.14
CA ASN A 421 9.29 -22.04 -27.90
C ASN A 421 9.51 -21.86 -26.40
N TYR A 422 10.72 -21.45 -26.01
CA TYR A 422 11.10 -21.29 -24.61
C TYR A 422 11.48 -19.82 -24.38
N TYR A 423 10.68 -19.10 -23.60
CA TYR A 423 10.93 -17.70 -23.28
C TYR A 423 11.28 -17.55 -21.81
N SER A 424 12.43 -16.98 -21.49
CA SER A 424 12.82 -16.68 -20.11
C SER A 424 12.50 -15.24 -19.78
N ARG A 425 11.90 -15.03 -18.61
CA ARG A 425 11.55 -13.70 -18.10
C ARG A 425 12.78 -12.80 -18.04
N ASP A 426 12.61 -11.58 -18.54
CA ASP A 426 13.59 -10.50 -18.65
C ASP A 426 14.85 -10.90 -19.47
N ILE A 427 14.71 -11.93 -20.32
CA ILE A 427 15.77 -12.42 -21.20
C ILE A 427 15.26 -12.52 -22.64
N GLY A 428 14.11 -13.13 -22.92
CA GLY A 428 13.63 -13.35 -24.30
C GLY A 428 13.53 -14.82 -24.67
N LEU A 429 13.47 -15.11 -25.97
CA LEU A 429 13.53 -16.47 -26.52
C LEU A 429 14.91 -17.07 -26.19
N ILE A 430 14.97 -18.16 -25.45
CA ILE A 430 16.23 -18.82 -25.08
C ILE A 430 16.50 -20.08 -25.90
N LYS A 431 15.44 -20.67 -26.45
CA LYS A 431 15.46 -21.90 -27.23
C LYS A 431 14.20 -21.98 -28.08
N GLN A 432 14.31 -22.57 -29.26
CA GLN A 432 13.19 -23.07 -30.05
C GLN A 432 13.54 -24.45 -30.60
N ASP A 433 12.63 -25.41 -30.45
CA ASP A 433 12.77 -26.75 -31.01
C ASP A 433 11.73 -26.95 -32.11
N TYR A 434 12.17 -27.10 -33.36
CA TYR A 434 11.28 -27.53 -34.45
C TYR A 434 11.28 -29.06 -34.59
N ASN A 435 10.07 -29.65 -34.65
CA ASN A 435 9.84 -31.09 -34.67
C ASN A 435 8.94 -31.45 -35.86
N ASP A 436 9.39 -32.32 -36.77
CA ASP A 436 8.59 -32.80 -37.93
C ASP A 436 7.72 -34.03 -37.60
N VAL A 437 8.06 -34.76 -36.52
CA VAL A 437 7.23 -35.83 -35.93
C VAL A 437 7.16 -35.69 -34.41
N PRO A 438 6.12 -36.24 -33.74
CA PRO A 438 6.02 -36.18 -32.29
C PRO A 438 7.26 -36.75 -31.60
N ASN A 439 7.91 -35.94 -30.77
CA ASN A 439 9.07 -36.28 -29.93
C ASN A 439 10.43 -36.48 -30.62
N SER A 440 10.67 -35.88 -31.80
CA SER A 440 12.03 -35.75 -32.34
C SER A 440 12.35 -34.30 -32.71
N VAL A 441 13.31 -33.69 -32.00
CA VAL A 441 13.83 -32.36 -32.34
C VAL A 441 14.72 -32.50 -33.56
N ILE A 442 14.38 -31.78 -34.63
CA ILE A 442 15.12 -31.84 -35.89
C ILE A 442 16.05 -30.64 -36.03
N TYR A 443 15.54 -29.45 -35.69
CA TYR A 443 16.27 -28.21 -35.84
C TYR A 443 16.20 -27.40 -34.54
N PRO A 444 17.16 -27.61 -33.60
CA PRO A 444 17.27 -26.77 -32.41
C PRO A 444 17.81 -25.38 -32.77
N PHE A 445 17.20 -24.36 -32.22
CA PHE A 445 17.64 -22.97 -32.25
C PHE A 445 17.96 -22.53 -30.82
N ASP A 446 19.23 -22.57 -30.44
CA ASP A 446 19.67 -22.44 -29.06
C ASP A 446 20.41 -21.13 -28.83
N MET A 447 20.03 -20.40 -27.78
CA MET A 447 20.72 -19.16 -27.41
C MET A 447 22.17 -19.45 -26.96
N ARG A 448 23.12 -18.68 -27.48
CA ARG A 448 24.54 -18.70 -27.10
C ARG A 448 24.91 -17.58 -26.15
N ARG A 449 24.44 -16.37 -26.45
CA ARG A 449 24.72 -15.15 -25.69
C ARG A 449 23.49 -14.26 -25.73
N TYR A 450 23.30 -13.51 -24.67
CA TYR A 450 22.38 -12.38 -24.64
C TYR A 450 22.99 -11.20 -23.91
N GLN A 451 22.43 -10.02 -24.15
CA GLN A 451 22.63 -8.81 -23.37
C GLN A 451 21.35 -7.98 -23.45
N VAL A 452 20.64 -7.87 -22.33
CA VAL A 452 19.33 -7.21 -22.19
C VAL A 452 19.45 -6.11 -21.12
N TYR A 453 18.80 -4.97 -21.33
CA TYR A 453 18.99 -3.73 -20.55
C TYR A 453 17.77 -3.27 -19.73
#